data_AF-A0A964TZW1-F1
#
_entry.id   AF-A0A964TZW1-F1
#
_cell.length_a   1.000
_cell.length_b   1.000
_cell.length_c   1.000
_cell.angle_alpha   90.00
_cell.angle_beta   90.00
_cell.angle_gamma   90.00
#
_symmetry.space_group_name_H-M   'P 1'
#
loop_
_entity.id
_entity.type
_entity.pdbx_description
1 polymer ?
#
loop_
_entity_poly.entity_id
_entity_poly.type
_entity_poly.pdbx_seq_one_letter_code
_entity_poly.pdbx_strand_id
1 'polypeptide(L)'
;MVAKRKEGELKPACQQDEYEVSWEDLPLSCPTPEMKLWNAHPRVYVPVHRSGREACEYCGAVFVLRDPDPDAPMPMFDNSEIEDAFRRAQQRVRDRRGQGE
;
A
#
# COMPACT_ATOMS: atom_id res chain seq x y z
N MET A 1 42.68 20.36 -10.93
CA MET A 1 41.84 19.90 -12.05
C MET A 1 41.99 18.38 -12.07
N VAL A 2 41.01 17.53 -11.78
CA VAL A 2 39.63 17.42 -12.29
C VAL A 2 38.74 16.73 -11.24
N ALA A 3 37.54 17.25 -11.06
CA ALA A 3 36.51 16.77 -10.15
C ALA A 3 36.05 15.34 -10.48
N LYS A 4 36.01 14.48 -9.46
CA LYS A 4 35.40 13.15 -9.53
C LYS A 4 33.88 13.35 -9.47
N ARG A 5 33.23 13.28 -10.62
CA ARG A 5 31.78 13.44 -10.77
C ARG A 5 31.13 12.20 -10.14
N LYS A 6 30.33 12.39 -9.09
CA LYS A 6 29.44 11.35 -8.59
C LYS A 6 28.41 11.08 -9.68
N GLU A 7 28.57 9.95 -10.35
CA GLU A 7 27.59 9.41 -11.28
C GLU A 7 26.28 9.19 -10.53
N GLY A 8 25.24 9.88 -10.98
CA GLY A 8 23.90 9.75 -10.43
C GLY A 8 23.38 8.33 -10.67
N GLU A 9 22.82 7.74 -9.62
CA GLU A 9 21.99 6.54 -9.69
C GLU A 9 20.82 6.80 -10.65
N LEU A 10 21.01 6.42 -11.90
CA LEU A 10 19.97 6.39 -12.92
C LEU A 10 19.05 5.20 -12.61
N LYS A 11 17.92 5.48 -11.97
CA LYS A 11 16.82 4.50 -11.86
C LYS A 11 16.20 4.30 -13.26
N PRO A 12 15.99 3.06 -13.72
CA PRO A 12 15.47 2.78 -15.06
C PRO A 12 14.04 3.29 -15.25
N ALA A 13 13.79 3.85 -16.43
CA ALA A 13 12.60 4.63 -16.80
C ALA A 13 11.30 3.83 -17.04
N CYS A 14 11.21 2.57 -16.61
CA CYS A 14 9.97 1.78 -16.72
C CYS A 14 9.63 0.96 -15.46
N GLN A 15 10.32 1.21 -14.35
CA GLN A 15 10.30 0.29 -13.21
C GLN A 15 9.04 0.48 -12.36
N GLN A 16 7.96 -0.18 -12.77
CA GLN A 16 6.85 -0.69 -11.94
C GLN A 16 6.72 0.02 -10.60
N ASP A 17 5.88 1.05 -10.53
CA ASP A 17 5.52 1.72 -9.29
C ASP A 17 4.73 0.76 -8.39
N GLU A 18 5.46 -0.07 -7.63
CA GLU A 18 4.96 -0.88 -6.53
C GLU A 18 4.94 -0.03 -5.27
N TYR A 19 3.75 0.21 -4.72
CA TYR A 19 3.54 0.98 -3.51
C TYR A 19 3.16 0.03 -2.38
N GLU A 20 4.03 -0.06 -1.38
CA GLU A 20 3.72 -0.72 -0.12
C GLU A 20 2.78 0.16 0.69
N VAL A 21 1.56 -0.31 0.91
CA VAL A 21 0.56 0.38 1.72
C VAL A 21 0.30 -0.40 3.00
N SER A 22 0.08 0.35 4.08
CA SER A 22 -0.36 -0.20 5.36
C SER A 22 -1.87 -0.14 5.43
N TRP A 23 -2.47 -0.91 6.34
CA TRP A 23 -3.92 -0.86 6.55
C TRP A 23 -4.40 0.52 6.98
N GLU A 24 -3.56 1.32 7.65
CA GLU A 24 -3.86 2.71 8.05
C GLU A 24 -4.09 3.65 6.87
N ASP A 25 -3.59 3.31 5.67
CA ASP A 25 -3.77 4.07 4.44
C ASP A 25 -5.10 3.74 3.73
N LEU A 26 -5.86 2.77 4.27
CA LEU A 26 -7.15 2.39 3.73
C LEU A 26 -8.25 3.32 4.25
N PRO A 27 -9.19 3.77 3.39
CA PRO A 27 -9.41 3.34 2.00
C PRO A 27 -8.43 3.94 0.98
N LEU A 28 -7.67 3.06 0.31
CA LEU A 28 -6.70 3.46 -0.71
C LEU A 28 -7.42 4.05 -1.91
N SER A 29 -7.15 5.33 -2.15
CA SER A 29 -7.69 6.08 -3.27
C SER A 29 -6.54 6.49 -4.19
N CYS A 30 -6.58 6.09 -5.45
CA CYS A 30 -5.62 6.55 -6.44
C CYS A 30 -6.22 7.73 -7.23
N PRO A 31 -5.54 8.89 -7.37
CA PRO A 31 -4.17 9.22 -6.93
C PRO A 31 -4.06 9.58 -5.44
N THR A 32 -2.93 9.23 -4.81
CA THR A 32 -2.64 9.62 -3.42
C THR A 32 -2.26 11.10 -3.35
N PRO A 33 -2.53 11.81 -2.23
CA PRO A 33 -2.23 13.24 -2.09
C PRO A 33 -0.74 13.58 -2.21
N GLU A 34 0.16 12.61 -2.00
CA GLU A 34 1.61 12.75 -2.15
C GLU A 34 2.09 12.58 -3.61
N MET A 35 1.29 11.92 -4.47
CA MET A 35 1.61 11.77 -5.88
C MET A 35 1.27 13.06 -6.63
N LYS A 36 2.31 13.75 -7.10
CA LYS A 36 2.23 14.89 -8.04
C LYS A 36 1.80 14.45 -9.44
N LEU A 37 0.64 13.81 -9.58
CA LEU A 37 -0.05 13.70 -10.87
C LEU A 37 -1.33 14.51 -10.80
N TRP A 38 -1.17 15.82 -11.02
CA TRP A 38 -2.28 16.71 -11.34
C TRP A 38 -3.02 16.14 -12.57
N ASN A 39 -4.22 15.57 -12.35
CA ASN A 39 -5.27 15.35 -13.36
C ASN A 39 -5.08 14.22 -14.41
N ALA A 40 -4.55 13.05 -14.05
CA ALA A 40 -4.50 11.93 -15.01
C ALA A 40 -5.81 11.09 -15.07
N HIS A 41 -6.55 10.93 -13.96
CA HIS A 41 -7.82 10.19 -13.94
C HIS A 41 -8.67 10.53 -12.68
N PRO A 42 -9.98 10.17 -12.66
CA PRO A 42 -10.84 10.32 -11.49
C PRO A 42 -10.36 9.49 -10.29
N ARG A 43 -10.70 9.93 -9.06
CA ARG A 43 -10.42 9.17 -7.84
C ARG A 43 -11.13 7.82 -7.90
N VAL A 44 -10.36 6.74 -7.96
CA VAL A 44 -10.87 5.37 -7.92
C VAL A 44 -10.40 4.68 -6.64
N TYR A 45 -11.28 3.86 -6.08
CA TYR A 45 -10.98 3.03 -4.92
C TYR A 45 -10.30 1.74 -5.36
N VAL A 46 -9.14 1.42 -4.78
CA VAL A 46 -8.40 0.19 -5.08
C VAL A 46 -8.60 -0.80 -3.93
N PRO A 47 -9.34 -1.92 -4.13
CA PRO A 47 -9.73 -2.81 -3.04
C PRO A 47 -8.62 -3.79 -2.60
N VAL A 48 -7.43 -3.27 -2.29
CA VAL A 48 -6.25 -4.07 -1.86
C VAL A 48 -6.48 -4.87 -0.58
N HIS A 49 -7.43 -4.46 0.27
CA HIS A 49 -7.84 -5.16 1.50
C HIS A 49 -8.40 -6.57 1.26
N ARG A 50 -8.87 -6.88 0.04
CA ARG A 50 -9.42 -8.20 -0.31
C ARG A 50 -8.34 -9.19 -0.74
N SER A 51 -7.49 -8.77 -1.67
CA SER A 51 -6.49 -9.63 -2.32
C SER A 51 -5.10 -9.52 -1.70
N GLY A 52 -4.79 -8.44 -0.96
CA GLY A 52 -3.47 -8.11 -0.46
C GLY A 52 -2.55 -7.45 -1.50
N ARG A 53 -2.84 -7.61 -2.80
CA ARG A 53 -2.15 -6.94 -3.90
C ARG A 53 -3.14 -6.65 -5.02
N GLU A 54 -3.25 -5.39 -5.43
CA GLU A 54 -4.10 -4.98 -6.55
C GLU A 54 -3.39 -3.93 -7.40
N ALA A 55 -3.73 -3.87 -8.69
CA ALA A 55 -3.23 -2.85 -9.59
C ALA A 55 -4.33 -1.84 -9.93
N CYS A 56 -3.94 -0.56 -10.03
CA CYS A 56 -4.79 0.51 -10.50
C CYS A 56 -5.08 0.35 -12.00
N GLU A 57 -6.35 0.30 -12.39
CA GLU A 57 -6.78 0.14 -13.80
C GLU A 57 -6.41 1.31 -14.71
N TYR A 58 -6.15 2.50 -14.14
CA TYR A 58 -5.84 3.71 -14.90
C TYR A 58 -4.34 3.97 -15.01
N CYS A 59 -3.64 3.80 -13.90
CA CYS A 59 -2.26 4.23 -13.72
C CYS A 59 -1.27 3.07 -13.72
N GLY A 60 -1.74 1.82 -13.64
CA GLY A 60 -0.89 0.63 -13.61
C GLY A 60 -0.06 0.47 -12.33
N ALA A 61 -0.22 1.38 -11.36
CA ALA A 61 0.43 1.31 -10.06
C ALA A 61 -0.03 0.06 -9.31
N VAL A 62 0.94 -0.70 -8.79
CA VAL A 62 0.67 -1.94 -8.05
C VAL A 62 0.74 -1.60 -6.57
N PHE A 63 -0.35 -1.82 -5.85
CA PHE A 63 -0.41 -1.58 -4.41
C PHE A 63 -0.34 -2.91 -3.68
N VAL A 64 0.61 -3.03 -2.77
CA VAL A 64 0.85 -4.22 -1.95
C VAL A 64 0.54 -3.88 -0.50
N LEU A 65 -0.46 -4.55 0.06
CA LEU A 65 -0.90 -4.37 1.43
C LEU A 65 -0.06 -5.23 2.37
N ARG A 66 0.59 -4.58 3.35
CA ARG A 66 1.37 -5.28 4.38
C ARG A 66 0.47 -5.89 5.44
N ASP A 67 0.95 -6.96 6.09
CA ASP A 67 0.25 -7.53 7.26
C ASP A 67 0.13 -6.46 8.36
N PRO A 68 -1.03 -6.38 9.05
CA PRO A 68 -1.21 -5.42 10.12
C PRO A 68 -0.49 -5.89 11.38
N ASP A 69 0.00 -4.93 12.16
CA ASP A 69 0.47 -5.23 13.50
C ASP A 69 -0.72 -5.70 14.36
N PRO A 70 -0.58 -6.81 15.11
CA PRO A 70 -1.66 -7.37 15.92
C PRO A 70 -1.98 -6.52 17.15
N ASP A 71 -1.07 -5.61 17.51
CA ASP A 71 -1.21 -4.66 18.61
C ASP A 71 -1.57 -3.25 18.10
N ALA A 72 -1.61 -3.04 16.77
CA ALA A 72 -2.02 -1.76 16.23
C ALA A 72 -3.47 -1.46 16.63
N PRO A 73 -3.74 -0.24 17.12
CA PRO A 73 -5.10 0.19 17.41
C PRO A 73 -5.91 0.14 16.11
N MET A 74 -7.16 -0.36 16.17
CA MET A 74 -8.03 -0.35 14.98
C MET A 74 -8.16 1.08 14.45
N PRO A 75 -7.70 1.36 13.21
CA PRO A 75 -8.01 2.62 12.56
C PRO A 75 -9.52 2.73 12.42
N MET A 76 -10.05 3.95 12.57
CA MET A 76 -11.45 4.20 12.23
C MET A 76 -11.58 4.22 10.70
N PHE A 77 -11.93 3.07 10.12
CA PHE A 77 -12.16 2.95 8.68
C PHE A 77 -13.54 3.48 8.30
N ASP A 78 -13.63 4.22 7.19
CA ASP A 78 -14.93 4.67 6.64
C ASP A 78 -15.77 3.51 6.04
N ASN A 79 -15.19 2.32 5.86
CA ASN A 79 -15.84 1.17 5.23
C ASN A 79 -15.76 -0.08 6.13
N SER A 80 -16.92 -0.65 6.47
CA SER A 80 -17.03 -1.85 7.32
C SER A 80 -16.40 -3.11 6.71
N GLU A 81 -16.30 -3.20 5.37
CA GLU A 81 -15.60 -4.31 4.71
C GLU A 81 -14.09 -4.28 4.98
N ILE A 82 -13.51 -3.07 5.05
CA ILE A 82 -12.09 -2.87 5.37
C ILE A 82 -11.85 -3.24 6.84
N GLU A 83 -12.76 -2.85 7.73
CA GLU A 83 -12.71 -3.19 9.14
C GLU A 83 -12.73 -4.70 9.39
N ASP A 84 -13.65 -5.43 8.75
CA ASP A 84 -13.73 -6.89 8.89
C ASP A 84 -12.48 -7.59 8.33
N ALA A 85 -11.99 -7.12 7.18
CA ALA A 85 -10.74 -7.62 6.60
C ALA A 85 -9.54 -7.38 7.53
N PHE A 86 -9.44 -6.19 8.15
CA PHE A 86 -8.39 -5.86 9.11
C PHE A 86 -8.44 -6.75 10.35
N ARG A 87 -9.63 -6.95 10.95
CA ARG A 87 -9.80 -7.84 12.11
C ARG A 87 -9.39 -9.28 11.78
N ARG A 88 -9.79 -9.80 10.61
CA ARG A 88 -9.38 -11.14 10.15
C ARG A 88 -7.87 -11.22 9.96
N ALA A 89 -7.26 -10.19 9.38
CA ALA A 89 -5.81 -10.13 9.19
C ALA A 89 -5.08 -10.11 10.54
N GLN A 90 -5.51 -9.29 11.51
CA GLN A 90 -4.96 -9.29 12.88
C GLN A 90 -5.13 -10.64 13.56
N GLN A 91 -6.30 -11.28 13.46
CA GLN A 91 -6.52 -12.62 14.04
C GLN A 91 -5.55 -13.65 13.46
N ARG A 92 -5.31 -13.63 12.14
CA ARG A 92 -4.34 -14.53 11.47
C ARG A 92 -2.90 -14.28 11.93
N VAL A 93 -2.53 -13.04 12.20
CA VAL A 93 -1.19 -12.71 12.72
C VAL A 93 -1.05 -13.14 14.18
N ARG A 94 -2.09 -12.95 15.01
CA ARG A 94 -2.13 -13.41 16.41
C ARG A 94 -2.05 -14.93 16.51
N ASP A 95 -2.81 -15.64 15.67
CA ASP A 95 -2.82 -17.09 15.60
C ASP A 95 -1.45 -17.66 15.17
N ARG A 96 -0.82 -17.06 14.14
CA ARG A 96 0.56 -17.40 13.74
C ARG A 96 1.60 -17.15 14.85
N ARG A 97 1.40 -16.13 15.70
CA ARG A 97 2.30 -15.85 16.84
C ARG A 97 2.06 -16.77 18.04
N GLY A 98 0.82 -17.22 18.25
CA GLY A 98 0.43 -18.08 19.39
C GLY A 98 0.71 -19.57 19.21
N GLN A 99 0.94 -20.05 17.98
CA GLN A 99 1.26 -21.46 17.70
C GLN A 99 2.77 -21.80 17.82
N GLY A 100 3.58 -20.89 18.34
CA GLY A 100 5.04 -21.05 18.51
C GLY A 100 5.47 -21.37 19.94
N GLU A 101 4.64 -22.09 20.70
CA GLU A 101 4.93 -22.60 22.06
C GLU A 101 5.47 -24.04 22.03
#